data_AF-A0A4Z0W8G9-F1
#
_entry.id   AF-A0A4Z0W8G9-F1
#
_cell.length_a   1.000
_cell.length_b   1.000
_cell.length_c   1.000
_cell.angle_alpha   90.00
_cell.angle_beta   90.00
_cell.angle_gamma   90.00
#
_symmetry.space_group_name_H-M   'P 1'
#
loop_
_entity.id
_entity.type
_entity.pdbx_description
1 polymer ?
#
loop_
_entity_poly.entity_id
_entity_poly.type
_entity_poly.pdbx_seq_one_letter_code
_entity_poly.pdbx_strand_id
1 'polypeptide(L)'
;MTDACSPQQLSRQFTEHFGHPAQAVAHAPGRVNLIGEHTDYNLGFVLPAAISLGTGVAFHSHDHSWLGVVAVDFDHQRVRGPLSAEQSPDMMTPLRPY
;
A
#
# COMPACT_ATOMS: atom_id res chain seq x y z
N MET A 1 16.54 13.61 -6.86
CA MET A 1 15.26 12.89 -6.71
C MET A 1 15.27 12.23 -5.35
N THR A 2 14.48 12.74 -4.41
CA THR A 2 14.30 12.10 -3.10
C THR A 2 13.53 10.80 -3.29
N ASP A 3 14.07 9.72 -2.76
CA ASP A 3 13.46 8.39 -2.83
C ASP A 3 12.24 8.38 -1.90
N ALA A 4 11.03 8.54 -2.45
CA ALA A 4 9.79 8.72 -1.68
C ALA A 4 9.54 7.59 -0.66
N CYS A 5 10.15 6.42 -0.88
CA CYS A 5 10.10 5.27 0.02
C CYS A 5 11.20 5.22 1.09
N SER A 6 12.04 6.25 1.27
CA SER A 6 13.09 6.18 2.30
C SER A 6 12.47 6.04 3.70
N PRO A 7 12.95 5.11 4.55
CA PRO A 7 12.33 4.86 5.85
C PRO A 7 12.30 6.10 6.76
N GLN A 8 13.32 6.95 6.67
CA GLN A 8 13.41 8.19 7.44
C GLN A 8 12.38 9.23 6.98
N GLN A 9 12.17 9.37 5.66
CA GLN A 9 11.16 10.29 5.13
C GLN A 9 9.75 9.80 5.46
N LEU A 10 9.45 8.50 5.32
CA LEU A 10 8.16 7.93 5.70
C LEU A 10 7.86 8.09 7.19
N SER A 11 8.85 7.86 8.06
CA SER A 11 8.69 8.06 9.51
C SER A 11 8.42 9.53 9.87
N ARG A 12 9.08 10.46 9.16
CA ARG A 12 8.84 11.90 9.31
C ARG A 12 7.44 12.29 8.85
N GLN A 13 7.04 11.89 7.64
CA GLN A 13 5.70 12.14 7.07
C GLN A 13 4.60 11.57 7.99
N PHE A 14 4.81 10.38 8.54
CA PHE A 14 3.88 9.79 9.50
C PHE A 14 3.71 10.68 10.74
N THR A 15 4.82 11.15 11.31
CA THR A 15 4.79 12.02 12.49
C THR A 15 4.10 13.36 12.18
N GLU A 16 4.37 13.94 11.00
CA GLU A 16 3.73 15.19 10.54
C GLU A 16 2.20 15.03 10.38
N HIS A 17 1.73 13.87 9.89
CA HIS A 17 0.30 13.64 9.66
C HIS A 17 -0.47 13.12 10.88
N PHE A 18 0.15 12.33 11.76
CA PHE A 18 -0.53 11.64 12.87
C PHE A 18 -0.13 12.17 14.26
N GLY A 19 0.89 13.03 14.36
CA GLY A 19 1.25 13.72 15.60
C GLY A 19 2.02 12.86 16.62
N HIS A 20 2.42 11.64 16.26
CA HIS A 20 3.22 10.73 17.08
C HIS A 20 4.15 9.90 16.17
N PRO A 21 5.25 9.33 16.71
CA PRO A 21 6.17 8.56 15.89
C PRO A 21 5.53 7.29 15.32
N ALA A 22 5.97 6.90 14.13
CA ALA A 22 5.71 5.58 13.57
C ALA A 22 6.34 4.50 14.46
N GLN A 23 5.65 3.38 14.63
CA GLN A 23 6.18 2.21 15.32
C GLN A 23 7.17 1.45 14.44
N ALA A 24 6.88 1.35 13.14
CA ALA A 24 7.73 0.69 12.16
C ALA A 24 7.48 1.22 10.75
N VAL A 25 8.43 0.91 9.86
CA VAL A 25 8.31 1.10 8.41
C VAL A 25 8.46 -0.25 7.72
N ALA A 26 7.57 -0.56 6.80
CA ALA A 26 7.65 -1.71 5.91
C ALA A 26 7.80 -1.24 4.46
N HIS A 27 8.42 -2.05 3.61
CA HIS A 27 8.59 -1.80 2.19
C HIS A 27 8.31 -3.06 1.39
N ALA A 28 7.48 -2.94 0.35
CA ALA A 28 7.20 -3.98 -0.62
C ALA A 28 7.73 -3.56 -2.00
N PRO A 29 8.74 -4.25 -2.58
CA PRO A 29 9.21 -3.93 -3.91
C PRO A 29 8.17 -4.31 -4.97
N GLY A 30 8.12 -3.53 -6.04
CA GLY A 30 7.48 -3.93 -7.28
C GLY A 30 8.23 -5.07 -7.95
N ARG A 31 7.63 -5.64 -8.99
CA ARG A 31 8.23 -6.73 -9.77
C ARG A 31 8.03 -6.51 -11.26
N VAL A 32 8.94 -7.08 -12.04
CA VAL A 32 8.79 -7.25 -13.49
C VAL A 32 8.93 -8.72 -13.84
N ASN A 33 8.22 -9.16 -14.87
CA ASN A 33 8.40 -10.51 -15.42
C ASN A 33 9.52 -10.44 -16.47
N LEU A 34 10.58 -11.24 -16.29
CA LEU A 34 11.64 -11.35 -17.29
C LEU A 34 11.23 -12.28 -18.44
N ILE A 35 10.52 -13.37 -18.10
CA ILE A 35 9.92 -14.32 -19.05
C ILE A 35 8.73 -15.04 -18.39
N GLY A 36 7.83 -15.57 -19.21
CA GLY A 36 6.61 -16.24 -18.74
C GLY A 36 5.43 -15.29 -18.58
N GLU A 37 5.40 -14.19 -19.33
CA GLU A 37 4.13 -13.48 -19.53
C GLU A 37 3.13 -14.41 -20.22
N HIS A 38 1.88 -14.35 -19.77
CA HIS A 38 0.79 -15.18 -20.25
C HIS A 38 0.89 -16.71 -20.01
N THR A 39 1.85 -17.17 -19.19
CA THR A 39 1.95 -18.57 -18.79
C THR A 39 1.51 -18.80 -17.34
N ASP A 40 1.54 -17.78 -16.51
CA ASP A 40 1.15 -17.81 -15.10
C ASP A 40 -0.30 -18.25 -14.88
N TYR A 41 -1.24 -17.73 -15.68
CA TYR A 41 -2.65 -18.14 -15.59
C TYR A 41 -2.91 -19.58 -16.07
N ASN A 42 -1.94 -20.19 -16.76
CA ASN A 42 -2.00 -21.57 -17.25
C ASN A 42 -1.20 -22.55 -16.37
N LEU A 43 -0.85 -22.16 -15.14
CA LEU A 43 0.02 -22.96 -14.25
C LEU A 43 1.41 -23.25 -14.83
N GLY A 44 1.86 -22.42 -15.78
CA GLY A 44 3.20 -22.48 -16.33
C GLY A 44 4.24 -21.83 -15.43
N PHE A 45 5.52 -22.09 -15.69
CA PHE A 45 6.61 -21.42 -14.97
C PHE A 45 6.73 -19.95 -15.40
N VAL A 46 7.17 -19.12 -14.45
CA VAL A 46 7.51 -17.71 -14.64
C VAL A 46 8.84 -17.39 -13.98
N LEU A 47 9.54 -16.37 -14.49
CA LEU A 47 10.76 -15.85 -13.89
C LEU A 47 10.62 -14.34 -13.62
N PRO A 48 10.04 -13.96 -12.47
CA PRO A 48 9.95 -12.57 -12.05
C PRO A 48 11.24 -12.11 -11.37
N ALA A 49 11.46 -10.79 -11.36
CA ALA A 49 12.50 -10.14 -10.58
C ALA A 49 11.92 -8.93 -9.84
N ALA A 50 12.34 -8.74 -8.59
CA ALA A 50 12.03 -7.53 -7.83
C ALA A 50 12.80 -6.34 -8.42
N ILE A 51 12.18 -5.16 -8.41
CA ILE A 51 12.79 -3.91 -8.85
C ILE A 51 12.89 -2.92 -7.68
N SER A 52 13.68 -1.85 -7.85
CA SER A 52 13.87 -0.84 -6.81
C SER A 52 12.62 0.02 -6.56
N LEU A 53 11.74 0.16 -7.54
CA LEU A 53 10.44 0.81 -7.34
C LEU A 53 9.56 -0.05 -6.44
N GLY A 54 8.84 0.56 -5.51
CA GLY A 54 7.99 -0.16 -4.56
C GLY A 54 7.08 0.75 -3.77
N THR A 55 6.42 0.18 -2.77
CA THR A 55 5.51 0.89 -1.87
C THR A 55 6.02 0.75 -0.44
N GLY A 56 6.21 1.88 0.23
CA GLY A 56 6.58 1.95 1.64
C GLY A 56 5.40 2.38 2.51
N VAL A 57 5.33 1.85 3.73
CA VAL A 57 4.30 2.17 4.71
C VAL A 57 4.96 2.40 6.06
N ALA A 58 4.77 3.59 6.63
CA ALA A 58 5.01 3.84 8.04
C ALA A 58 3.69 3.66 8.81
N PHE A 59 3.73 2.94 9.93
CA PHE A 59 2.52 2.62 10.68
C PHE A 59 2.78 2.59 12.18
N HIS A 60 1.70 2.70 12.94
CA HIS A 60 1.67 2.57 14.39
C HIS A 60 0.38 1.84 14.77
N SER A 61 0.48 0.76 15.54
CA SER A 61 -0.70 0.03 16.02
C SER A 61 -1.22 0.66 17.30
N HIS A 62 -2.54 0.77 17.44
CA HIS A 62 -3.18 1.23 18.67
C HIS A 62 -4.36 0.33 19.03
N ASP A 63 -4.85 0.41 20.27
CA ASP A 63 -5.95 -0.43 20.75
C ASP A 63 -7.36 0.06 20.34
N HIS A 64 -7.46 1.15 19.56
CA HIS A 64 -8.75 1.65 19.07
C HIS A 64 -9.26 0.88 17.84
N SER A 65 -10.58 0.88 17.66
CA SER A 65 -11.29 0.22 16.55
C SER A 65 -11.32 1.02 15.25
N TRP A 66 -10.37 1.92 15.01
CA TRP A 66 -10.36 2.81 13.83
C TRP A 66 -9.01 2.77 13.11
N LEU A 67 -9.02 2.77 11.79
CA LEU A 67 -7.84 2.90 10.94
C LEU A 67 -7.84 4.28 10.28
N GLY A 68 -6.68 4.93 10.26
CA GLY A 68 -6.43 6.13 9.46
C GLY A 68 -5.27 5.88 8.50
N VAL A 69 -5.46 6.21 7.22
CA VAL A 69 -4.44 6.03 6.17
C VAL A 69 -4.28 7.36 5.42
N VAL A 70 -3.04 7.69 5.08
CA VAL A 70 -2.68 8.84 4.23
C VAL A 70 -1.83 8.34 3.07
N ALA A 71 -2.22 8.67 1.84
CA ALA A 71 -1.46 8.40 0.64
C ALA A 71 -0.58 9.62 0.30
N VAL A 72 0.69 9.57 0.71
CA VAL A 72 1.64 10.70 0.57
C VAL A 72 1.85 11.10 -0.90
N ASP A 73 1.95 10.11 -1.79
CA ASP A 73 2.18 10.34 -3.22
C ASP A 73 0.89 10.67 -4.01
N PHE A 74 -0.26 10.74 -3.34
CA PHE A 74 -1.55 11.04 -3.95
C PHE A 74 -2.18 12.28 -3.30
N ASP A 75 -1.49 13.41 -3.41
CA ASP A 75 -1.89 14.71 -2.85
C ASP A 75 -2.32 14.63 -1.37
N HIS A 76 -1.60 13.80 -0.60
CA HIS A 76 -1.87 13.53 0.81
C HIS A 76 -3.34 13.13 1.11
N GLN A 77 -4.01 12.46 0.17
CA GLN A 77 -5.38 11.99 0.39
C GLN A 77 -5.47 11.11 1.62
N ARG A 78 -6.52 11.34 2.42
CA ARG A 78 -6.72 10.69 3.71
C ARG A 78 -8.03 9.94 3.74
N VAL A 79 -7.98 8.70 4.23
CA VAL A 79 -9.14 7.89 4.54
C VAL A 79 -9.10 7.52 6.02
N ARG A 80 -10.26 7.52 6.67
CA ARG A 80 -10.42 7.07 8.05
C ARG A 80 -11.72 6.27 8.17
N GLY A 81 -11.65 5.11 8.81
CA GLY A 81 -12.79 4.20 8.97
C GLY A 81 -12.63 3.27 10.17
N PRO A 82 -13.68 2.57 10.63
CA PRO A 82 -13.53 1.54 11.64
C PRO A 82 -12.63 0.41 11.10
N LEU A 83 -11.73 -0.13 11.94
CA LEU A 83 -10.89 -1.28 11.62
C LEU A 83 -11.74 -2.54 11.39
N SER A 84 -12.88 -2.62 12.08
CA SER A 84 -13.93 -3.61 11.87
C SER A 84 -15.05 -2.97 11.05
N ALA A 85 -14.87 -2.88 9.74
CA ALA A 85 -15.99 -2.75 8.84
C ALA A 85 -16.41 -4.17 8.44
N GLU A 86 -17.60 -4.62 8.84
CA GLU A 86 -18.29 -5.59 8.01
C GLU A 86 -18.30 -5.01 6.61
N GLN A 87 -17.71 -5.73 5.65
CA GLN A 87 -17.77 -5.34 4.25
C GLN A 87 -19.24 -5.22 3.88
N SER A 88 -19.78 -4.00 3.78
CA SER A 88 -21.10 -3.84 3.17
C SER A 88 -20.98 -4.39 1.75
N PRO A 89 -21.77 -5.41 1.36
CA PRO A 89 -21.63 -6.09 0.06
C PRO A 89 -21.82 -5.18 -1.16
N ASP A 90 -22.21 -3.92 -0.95
CA ASP A 90 -22.73 -3.00 -1.96
C ASP A 90 -21.67 -2.16 -2.70
N MET A 91 -20.37 -2.34 -2.43
CA MET A 91 -19.31 -1.68 -3.21
C MET A 91 -18.81 -2.48 -4.42
N MET A 92 -19.44 -3.62 -4.75
CA MET A 92 -19.27 -4.24 -6.06
C MET A 92 -20.38 -3.78 -6.99
N THR A 93 -20.35 -2.49 -7.38
CA THR A 93 -21.07 -2.05 -8.58
C THR A 93 -20.59 -2.95 -9.73
N PRO A 94 -21.47 -3.71 -10.39
CA PRO A 94 -21.03 -4.52 -11.52
C PRO A 94 -20.44 -3.57 -12.56
N LEU A 95 -19.23 -3.87 -13.04
CA LEU A 95 -18.69 -3.25 -14.24
C LEU A 95 -19.77 -3.41 -15.32
N ARG A 96 -20.35 -2.28 -15.76
CA ARG A 96 -21.26 -2.31 -16.90
C ARG A 96 -20.47 -2.90 -18.07
N PRO A 97 -20.93 -3.99 -18.71
CA PRO A 97 -20.33 -4.40 -19.97
C PRO A 97 -20.52 -3.27 -20.98
N TYR A 98 -19.48 -3.04 -21.80
CA TYR A 98 -19.54 -2.17 -22.97
C TYR A 98 -20.64 -2.62 -23.94
#